data_AF-A0A9E2Y9M8-F1
#
_entry.id   AF-A0A9E2Y9M8-F1
#
_cell.length_a   1.000
_cell.length_b   1.000
_cell.length_c   1.000
_cell.angle_alpha   90.00
_cell.angle_beta   90.00
_cell.angle_gamma   90.00
#
_symmetry.space_group_name_H-M   'P 1'
#
loop_
_entity.id
_entity.type
_entity.pdbx_description
1 polymer ?
#
loop_
_entity_poly.entity_id
_entity_poly.type
_entity_poly.pdbx_seq_one_letter_code
_entity_poly.pdbx_strand_id
1 'polypeptide(L)'
;MALRLGRTVEELEVALTNEAFNEWRLFDYIEPIGDVRADVLHGMLSATIAASAGRRSAPGDFIPNWGKWLEDQSAESEVESIRVTSGMIAMAREAGITIENG
;
A
#
# COMPACT_ATOMS: atom_id res chain seq x y z
N MET A 1 0.30 6.73 12.36
CA MET A 1 0.39 7.20 13.77
C MET A 1 1.80 7.58 14.25
N ALA A 2 2.80 6.68 14.23
CA ALA A 2 4.13 6.94 14.81
C ALA A 2 4.82 8.20 14.28
N LEU A 3 4.84 8.36 12.96
CA LEU A 3 5.34 9.56 12.29
C LEU A 3 4.62 10.85 12.72
N ARG A 4 3.31 10.80 12.99
CA ARG A 4 2.52 11.95 13.47
C ARG A 4 2.83 12.32 14.92
N LEU A 5 3.22 11.35 15.74
CA LEU A 5 3.63 11.57 17.13
C LEU A 5 5.10 12.01 17.23
N GLY A 6 5.83 12.05 16.09
CA GLY A 6 7.26 12.34 16.06
C GLY A 6 8.08 11.29 16.80
N ARG A 7 7.57 10.06 16.89
CA ARG A 7 8.19 8.94 17.61
C ARG A 7 8.46 7.78 16.67
N THR A 8 9.45 6.98 17.02
CA THR A 8 9.68 5.70 16.34
C THR A 8 8.64 4.68 16.78
N VAL A 9 8.49 3.60 16.01
CA VAL A 9 7.60 2.49 16.37
C VAL A 9 8.07 1.84 17.68
N GLU A 10 9.37 1.67 17.83
CA GLU A 10 10.01 1.07 19.02
C GLU A 10 9.76 1.92 20.29
N GLU A 11 9.79 3.24 20.18
CA GLU A 11 9.42 4.14 21.28
C GLU A 11 7.95 4.03 21.68
N LEU A 12 7.06 3.68 20.75
CA LEU A 12 5.64 3.47 21.03
C LEU A 12 5.38 2.10 21.65
N GLU A 13 6.09 1.07 21.22
CA GLU A 13 6.00 -0.27 21.81
C GLU A 13 6.45 -0.29 23.28
N VAL A 14 7.41 0.57 23.64
CA VAL A 14 7.83 0.75 25.03
C VAL A 14 6.85 1.62 25.83
N ALA A 15 6.23 2.62 25.20
CA ALA A 15 5.38 3.61 25.87
C ALA A 15 3.90 3.21 26.00
N LEU A 16 3.39 2.32 25.12
CA LEU A 16 1.99 1.87 25.10
C LEU A 16 1.90 0.39 25.45
N THR A 17 0.85 0.01 26.17
CA THR A 17 0.51 -1.40 26.32
C THR A 17 -0.02 -1.96 25.00
N ASN A 18 0.15 -3.27 24.77
CA ASN A 18 -0.36 -3.95 23.57
C ASN A 18 -1.86 -3.71 23.33
N GLU A 19 -2.65 -3.61 24.40
CA GLU A 19 -4.08 -3.35 24.33
C GLU A 19 -4.38 -1.92 23.80
N ALA A 20 -3.72 -0.91 24.36
CA ALA A 20 -3.86 0.47 23.89
C ALA A 20 -3.37 0.63 22.45
N PHE A 21 -2.25 -0.02 22.08
CA PHE A 21 -1.76 0.01 20.71
C PHE A 21 -2.76 -0.60 19.71
N ASN A 22 -3.41 -1.71 20.07
CA ASN A 22 -4.44 -2.34 19.25
C ASN A 22 -5.71 -1.47 19.15
N GLU A 23 -6.12 -0.82 20.23
CA GLU A 23 -7.26 0.11 20.22
C GLU A 23 -6.99 1.30 19.30
N TRP A 24 -5.78 1.87 19.35
CA TRP A 24 -5.38 2.93 18.42
C TRP A 24 -5.34 2.46 16.97
N ARG A 25 -4.89 1.23 16.70
CA ARG A 25 -4.93 0.64 15.36
C ARG A 25 -6.37 0.46 14.86
N LEU A 26 -7.28 0.05 15.73
CA LEU A 26 -8.71 -0.05 15.41
C LEU A 26 -9.32 1.32 15.16
N PHE A 27 -8.96 2.32 15.97
CA PHE A 27 -9.40 3.70 15.78
C PHE A 27 -8.92 4.28 14.44
N ASP A 28 -7.64 4.10 14.10
CA ASP A 28 -7.05 4.54 12.82
C ASP A 28 -7.71 3.86 11.61
N TYR A 29 -8.13 2.60 11.76
CA TYR A 29 -8.88 1.86 10.74
C TYR A 29 -10.32 2.36 10.56
N ILE A 30 -11.02 2.67 11.67
CA ILE A 30 -12.41 3.13 11.64
C ILE A 30 -12.50 4.58 11.17
N GLU A 31 -11.56 5.41 11.61
CA GLU A 31 -11.56 6.84 11.35
C GLU A 31 -10.18 7.29 10.87
N PRO A 32 -9.91 7.17 9.56
CA PRO A 32 -8.71 7.75 8.96
C PRO A 32 -8.84 9.29 8.86
N ILE A 33 -9.21 9.97 9.95
CA ILE A 33 -9.32 11.43 9.99
C ILE A 33 -7.92 12.01 9.81
N GLY A 34 -7.74 12.63 8.66
CA GLY A 34 -6.55 13.41 8.36
C GLY A 34 -6.00 13.02 7.01
N ASP A 35 -5.83 11.73 6.75
CA ASP A 35 -5.15 11.27 5.54
C ASP A 35 -6.09 11.39 4.33
N VAL A 36 -7.32 10.88 4.44
CA VAL A 36 -8.33 11.04 3.37
C VAL A 36 -8.65 12.52 3.11
N ARG A 37 -8.74 13.33 4.18
CA ARG A 37 -9.04 14.76 4.06
C ARG A 37 -7.86 15.53 3.46
N ALA A 38 -6.63 15.21 3.85
CA ALA A 38 -5.44 15.82 3.29
C ALA A 38 -5.30 15.45 1.81
N ASP A 39 -5.54 14.20 1.44
CA ASP A 39 -5.52 13.75 0.05
C ASP A 39 -6.53 14.51 -0.81
N VAL A 40 -7.77 14.69 -0.31
CA VAL A 40 -8.79 15.51 -0.99
C VAL A 40 -8.34 16.96 -1.16
N LEU A 41 -7.78 17.59 -0.13
CA LEU A 41 -7.30 18.97 -0.20
C LEU A 41 -6.13 19.12 -1.19
N HIS A 42 -5.17 18.20 -1.18
CA HIS A 42 -4.07 18.19 -2.14
C HIS A 42 -4.55 17.88 -3.56
N GLY A 43 -5.58 17.02 -3.72
CA GLY A 43 -6.23 16.77 -4.99
C GLY A 43 -6.91 18.03 -5.54
N MET A 44 -7.62 18.79 -4.68
CA MET A 44 -8.23 20.08 -5.05
C MET A 44 -7.18 21.11 -5.46
N LEU A 45 -6.08 21.22 -4.70
CA LEU A 45 -4.97 22.12 -5.03
C LEU A 45 -4.35 21.75 -6.38
N SER A 46 -4.07 20.47 -6.61
CA SER A 46 -3.48 19.96 -7.84
C SER A 46 -4.39 20.19 -9.06
N ALA A 47 -5.70 19.95 -8.91
CA ALA A 47 -6.67 20.25 -9.96
C ALA A 47 -6.77 21.74 -10.27
N THR A 48 -6.63 22.60 -9.26
CA THR A 48 -6.60 24.06 -9.44
C THR A 48 -5.35 24.50 -10.22
N ILE A 49 -4.19 23.91 -9.93
CA ILE A 49 -2.94 24.15 -10.66
C ILE A 49 -3.04 23.62 -12.10
N ALA A 50 -3.64 22.45 -12.31
CA ALA A 50 -3.85 21.91 -13.65
C ALA A 50 -4.83 22.78 -14.46
N ALA A 51 -5.89 23.28 -13.84
CA ALA A 51 -6.85 24.19 -14.44
C ALA A 51 -6.21 25.53 -14.86
N SER A 52 -5.30 26.08 -14.03
CA SER A 52 -4.57 27.30 -14.40
C SER A 52 -3.62 27.09 -15.58
N ALA A 53 -3.13 25.86 -15.78
CA ALA A 53 -2.37 25.46 -16.96
C ALA A 53 -3.25 25.08 -18.18
N GLY A 54 -4.58 25.30 -18.12
CA GLY A 54 -5.51 25.02 -19.20
C GLY A 54 -5.93 23.55 -19.33
N ARG A 55 -5.60 22.69 -18.37
CA ARG A 55 -6.05 21.29 -18.34
C ARG A 55 -7.36 21.15 -17.57
N ARG A 56 -8.32 20.42 -18.16
CA ARG A 56 -9.54 20.01 -17.46
C ARG A 56 -9.24 18.72 -16.70
N SER A 57 -9.26 18.81 -15.38
CA SER A 57 -9.02 17.69 -14.47
C SER A 57 -9.87 17.84 -13.22
N ALA A 58 -10.34 16.73 -12.67
CA ALA A 58 -11.06 16.70 -11.40
C ALA A 58 -10.08 16.50 -10.24
N PRO A 59 -10.41 16.94 -9.01
CA PRO A 59 -9.60 16.64 -7.83
C PRO A 59 -9.28 15.16 -7.65
N GLY A 60 -10.23 14.28 -7.98
CA GLY A 60 -10.08 12.83 -7.88
C GLY A 60 -9.00 12.25 -8.79
N ASP A 61 -8.63 12.94 -9.89
CA ASP A 61 -7.56 12.49 -10.79
C ASP A 61 -6.17 12.59 -10.14
N PHE A 62 -6.05 13.34 -9.05
CA PHE A 62 -4.81 13.57 -8.31
C PHE A 62 -4.82 12.93 -6.91
N ILE A 63 -5.86 12.16 -6.57
CA ILE A 63 -5.95 11.43 -5.30
C ILE A 63 -5.48 10.00 -5.57
N PRO A 64 -4.40 9.52 -4.92
CA PRO A 64 -3.97 8.15 -5.05
C PRO A 64 -5.04 7.18 -4.54
N ASN A 65 -5.32 6.13 -5.31
CA ASN A 65 -6.13 5.02 -4.82
C ASN A 65 -5.23 4.00 -4.14
N TRP A 66 -5.01 4.19 -2.84
CA TRP A 66 -4.14 3.33 -2.03
C TRP A 66 -4.62 1.88 -2.00
N GLY A 67 -5.92 1.62 -1.95
CA GLY A 67 -6.48 0.26 -1.97
C GLY A 67 -6.14 -0.48 -3.27
N LYS A 68 -6.39 0.17 -4.41
CA LYS A 68 -6.02 -0.38 -5.72
C LYS A 68 -4.51 -0.55 -5.88
N TRP A 69 -3.71 0.39 -5.36
CA TRP A 69 -2.25 0.29 -5.42
C TRP A 69 -1.71 -0.92 -4.65
N LEU A 70 -2.30 -1.26 -3.49
CA LEU A 70 -1.96 -2.49 -2.76
C LEU A 70 -2.38 -3.75 -3.54
N GLU A 71 -3.56 -3.75 -4.16
CA GLU A 71 -4.03 -4.87 -4.99
C GLU A 71 -3.12 -5.10 -6.20
N ASP A 72 -2.75 -4.03 -6.92
CA ASP A 72 -1.87 -4.09 -8.08
C ASP A 72 -0.47 -4.63 -7.69
N GLN A 73 0.07 -4.24 -6.53
CA GLN A 73 1.34 -4.79 -6.02
C GLN A 73 1.25 -6.26 -5.61
N SER A 74 0.13 -6.66 -4.99
CA SER A 74 -0.06 -8.06 -4.63
C SER A 74 -0.14 -8.95 -5.87
N ALA A 75 -0.83 -8.50 -6.91
CA ALA A 75 -0.94 -9.20 -8.19
C ALA A 75 0.42 -9.30 -8.90
N GLU A 76 1.22 -8.22 -8.90
CA GLU A 76 2.58 -8.26 -9.45
C GLU A 76 3.49 -9.25 -8.71
N SER A 77 3.41 -9.28 -7.37
CA SER A 77 4.19 -10.22 -6.56
C SER A 77 3.77 -11.69 -6.77
N GLU A 78 2.48 -11.93 -6.98
CA GLU A 78 1.93 -13.26 -7.22
C GLU A 78 2.29 -13.76 -8.63
N VAL A 79 2.19 -12.90 -9.64
CA VAL A 79 2.65 -13.19 -11.01
C VAL A 79 4.15 -13.48 -11.04
N GLU A 80 4.95 -12.72 -10.29
CA GLU A 80 6.39 -12.96 -10.19
C GLU A 80 6.70 -14.31 -9.53
N SER A 81 5.99 -14.66 -8.45
CA SER A 81 6.13 -15.97 -7.80
C SER A 81 5.78 -17.15 -8.72
N ILE A 82 4.74 -16.99 -9.55
CA ILE A 82 4.32 -17.99 -10.54
C ILE A 82 5.37 -18.12 -11.64
N ARG A 83 5.92 -17.00 -12.11
CA ARG A 83 6.99 -16.98 -13.13
C ARG A 83 8.26 -17.66 -12.62
N VAL A 84 8.68 -17.36 -11.40
CA VAL A 84 9.83 -18.00 -10.75
C VAL A 84 9.59 -19.50 -10.62
N THR A 85 8.43 -19.92 -10.11
CA THR A 85 8.09 -21.34 -9.94
C THR A 85 8.05 -22.08 -11.28
N SER A 86 7.43 -21.46 -12.30
CA SER A 86 7.37 -22.02 -13.65
C SER A 86 8.75 -22.14 -14.30
N GLY A 87 9.62 -21.14 -14.09
CA GLY A 87 11.02 -21.16 -14.54
C GLY A 87 11.84 -22.25 -13.83
N MET A 88 11.65 -22.43 -12.52
CA MET A 88 12.29 -23.50 -11.76
C MET A 88 11.84 -24.89 -12.23
N ILE A 89 10.55 -25.07 -12.53
CA ILE A 89 10.01 -26.32 -13.10
C ILE A 89 10.61 -26.59 -14.49
N ALA A 90 10.73 -25.56 -15.33
CA ALA A 90 11.34 -25.70 -16.66
C ALA A 90 12.82 -26.11 -16.56
N MET A 91 13.59 -25.47 -15.68
CA MET A 91 15.00 -25.82 -15.43
C MET A 91 15.15 -27.22 -14.84
N ALA A 92 14.29 -27.62 -13.91
CA ALA A 92 14.30 -28.97 -13.34
C ALA A 92 14.00 -30.03 -14.42
N ARG A 93 13.07 -29.75 -15.32
CA ARG A 93 12.74 -30.62 -16.44
C ARG A 93 13.89 -30.76 -17.43
N GLU A 94 14.62 -29.68 -17.75
CA GLU A 94 15.82 -29.70 -18.59
C GLU A 94 16.98 -30.47 -17.93
N ALA A 95 17.10 -30.38 -16.60
CA ALA A 95 18.09 -31.12 -15.82
C ALA A 95 17.72 -32.60 -15.59
N GLY A 96 16.57 -33.07 -16.10
CA GLY A 96 16.10 -34.45 -15.92
C GLY A 96 15.59 -34.78 -14.51
N ILE A 97 15.27 -33.76 -13.71
CA ILE A 97 14.72 -33.91 -12.36
C ILE A 97 13.19 -33.98 -12.46
N THR A 98 12.61 -35.13 -12.09
CA THR A 98 11.16 -35.30 -12.00
C THR A 98 10.67 -34.75 -10.66
N ILE A 99 9.88 -33.68 -10.70
CA ILE A 99 9.18 -33.16 -9.51
C ILE A 99 7.85 -33.91 -9.42
N GLU A 100 7.74 -34.86 -8.50
CA GLU A 100 6.46 -35.52 -8.19
C GLU A 100 5.61 -34.60 -7.30
N ASN A 101 4.36 -34.35 -7.70
CA ASN A 101 3.41 -33.57 -6.91
C ASN A 101 3.04 -34.37 -5.65
N GLY A 102 3.56 -33.96 -4.49
CA GLY A 102 3.13 -34.43 -3.17
C GLY A 102 1.97 -33.60 -2.63
#